data_AF-A0A815IZB0-F1
#
_entry.id   AF-A0A815IZB0-F1
#
_cell.length_a   1.000
_cell.length_b   1.000
_cell.length_c   1.000
_cell.angle_alpha   90.00
_cell.angle_beta   90.00
_cell.angle_gamma   90.00
#
_symmetry.space_group_name_H-M   'P 1'
#
loop_
_entity.id
_entity.type
_entity.pdbx_description
1 polymer ?
#
loop_
_entity_poly.entity_id
_entity_poly.type
_entity_poly.pdbx_seq_one_letter_code
_entity_poly.pdbx_strand_id
1 'polypeptide(L)'
;FESENGVGLFQMAVHEIGHALGLSHRNDHKESVMYAIYRGAQFTELALVDQRAIQDLYGRRQNEPAGEQADILLSDMPIAMEENAIHIAKKAVKKHFNDAYIVAKEIKRKFDERYGSGWHCVVGSNFASYITSKTKHHLYVKIRNQCILLFKAAD
;
A
#
# COMPACT_ATOMS: atom_id res chain seq x y z
N PHE A 1 32.31 -10.58 17.59
CA PHE A 1 32.48 -12.04 17.65
C PHE A 1 32.10 -12.62 16.28
N GLU A 2 33.00 -12.49 15.31
CA GLU A 2 32.86 -13.17 14.02
C GLU A 2 34.00 -14.18 13.95
N SER A 3 33.67 -15.47 13.95
CA SER A 3 34.65 -16.50 13.63
C SER A 3 34.57 -16.78 12.14
N GLU A 4 35.70 -16.68 11.43
CA GLU A 4 35.85 -16.86 9.98
C GLU A 4 35.41 -18.24 9.43
N ASN A 5 34.97 -19.17 10.27
CA ASN A 5 34.45 -20.48 9.88
C ASN A 5 33.19 -20.90 10.66
N GLY A 6 32.51 -19.95 11.30
CA GLY A 6 31.31 -20.23 12.09
C GLY A 6 30.08 -20.31 11.20
N VAL A 7 29.31 -21.39 11.32
CA VAL A 7 27.94 -21.42 10.81
C VAL A 7 27.20 -20.27 11.48
N GLY A 8 26.77 -19.26 10.72
CA GLY A 8 26.05 -18.13 11.29
C GLY A 8 24.78 -18.65 11.96
N LEU A 9 24.66 -18.48 13.29
CA LEU A 9 23.46 -18.88 14.05
C LEU A 9 22.19 -18.31 13.41
N PHE A 10 22.29 -17.09 12.89
CA PHE A 10 21.23 -16.45 12.12
C PHE A 10 20.88 -17.23 10.85
N GLN A 11 21.87 -17.66 10.06
CA GLN A 11 21.66 -18.43 8.84
C GLN A 11 20.98 -19.78 9.14
N MET A 12 21.40 -20.49 10.21
CA MET A 12 20.71 -21.71 10.65
C MET A 12 19.27 -21.42 11.08
N ALA A 13 19.06 -20.38 11.89
CA ALA A 13 17.73 -20.04 12.36
C ALA A 13 16.76 -19.74 11.20
N VAL A 14 17.21 -19.01 10.18
CA VAL A 14 16.38 -18.73 9.00
C VAL A 14 16.16 -20.01 8.16
N HIS A 15 17.15 -20.91 8.07
CA HIS A 15 17.00 -22.20 7.39
C HIS A 15 15.95 -23.10 8.08
N GLU A 16 16.00 -23.21 9.41
CA GLU A 16 15.02 -23.96 10.19
C GLU A 16 13.62 -23.36 10.10
N ILE A 17 13.51 -22.03 10.09
CA ILE A 17 12.24 -21.34 9.80
C ILE A 17 11.74 -21.72 8.41
N GLY A 18 12.62 -21.83 7.41
CA GLY A 18 12.26 -22.29 6.08
C GLY A 18 11.63 -23.69 6.08
N HIS A 19 12.18 -24.64 6.83
CA HIS A 19 11.56 -25.96 7.03
C HIS A 19 10.23 -25.89 7.76
N ALA A 20 10.12 -25.05 8.80
CA ALA A 20 8.86 -24.83 9.52
C ALA A 20 7.77 -24.23 8.61
N LEU A 21 8.17 -23.45 7.60
CA LEU A 21 7.31 -22.93 6.52
C LEU A 21 7.13 -23.93 5.36
N GLY A 22 7.56 -25.19 5.50
CA GLY A 22 7.35 -26.23 4.49
C GLY A 22 8.27 -26.15 3.27
N LEU A 23 9.34 -25.34 3.30
CA LEU A 23 10.33 -25.32 2.23
C LEU A 23 11.23 -26.55 2.27
N SER A 24 11.52 -27.10 1.09
CA SER A 24 12.49 -28.19 0.91
C SER A 24 13.88 -27.66 0.56
N HIS A 25 14.92 -28.45 0.80
CA HIS A 25 16.29 -28.11 0.42
C HIS A 25 16.41 -27.76 -1.07
N ARG A 26 17.23 -26.76 -1.38
CA ARG A 26 17.52 -26.32 -2.74
C ARG A 26 19.02 -26.23 -2.95
N ASN A 27 19.59 -27.21 -3.64
CA ASN A 27 21.03 -27.29 -3.91
C ASN A 27 21.45 -26.69 -5.26
N ASP A 28 20.46 -26.23 -6.03
CA ASP A 28 20.62 -25.53 -7.31
C ASP A 28 20.87 -24.03 -7.15
N HIS A 29 20.44 -23.44 -6.02
CA HIS A 29 20.54 -22.01 -5.73
C HIS A 29 21.33 -21.76 -4.43
N LYS A 30 22.58 -21.30 -4.54
CA LYS A 30 23.45 -21.04 -3.37
C LYS A 30 22.97 -19.86 -2.52
N GLU A 31 22.18 -18.99 -3.12
CA GLU A 31 21.51 -17.85 -2.50
C GLU A 31 20.26 -18.24 -1.71
N SER A 32 19.74 -19.47 -1.90
CA SER A 32 18.58 -19.95 -1.16
C SER A 32 18.92 -20.12 0.31
N VAL A 33 18.03 -19.68 1.19
CA VAL A 33 18.16 -20.01 2.61
C VAL A 33 18.04 -21.51 2.85
N MET A 34 17.42 -22.25 1.93
CA MET A 34 17.30 -23.70 1.94
C MET A 34 18.49 -24.42 1.28
N TYR A 35 19.58 -23.71 0.96
CA TYR A 35 20.80 -24.33 0.45
C TYR A 35 21.52 -25.11 1.56
N ALA A 36 21.80 -26.39 1.32
CA ALA A 36 22.23 -27.32 2.38
C ALA A 36 23.64 -27.06 2.94
N ILE A 37 24.43 -26.17 2.32
CA ILE A 37 25.81 -25.89 2.77
C ILE A 37 25.94 -24.44 3.21
N TYR A 38 26.10 -24.25 4.52
CA TYR A 38 26.30 -22.96 5.16
C TYR A 38 27.73 -22.47 5.00
N ARG A 39 27.95 -21.44 4.18
CA ARG A 39 29.27 -20.80 4.01
C ARG A 39 29.25 -19.33 4.42
N GLY A 40 28.86 -19.07 5.67
CA GLY A 40 29.05 -17.76 6.32
C GLY A 40 28.42 -16.57 5.57
N ALA A 41 27.40 -16.81 4.74
CA ALA A 41 26.81 -15.77 3.92
C ALA A 41 25.94 -14.86 4.80
N GLN A 42 26.23 -13.56 4.79
CA GLN A 42 25.35 -12.56 5.40
C GLN A 42 24.19 -12.28 4.44
N PHE A 43 22.99 -12.73 4.80
CA PHE A 43 21.77 -12.41 4.07
C PHE A 43 21.11 -11.19 4.71
N THR A 44 20.99 -10.10 3.96
CA THR A 44 20.15 -8.95 4.34
C THR A 44 18.71 -9.13 3.90
N GLU A 45 18.48 -9.91 2.83
CA GLU A 45 17.17 -10.14 2.22
C GLU A 45 17.01 -11.61 1.78
N LEU A 46 15.76 -12.08 1.78
CA LEU A 46 15.42 -13.43 1.34
C LEU A 46 15.52 -13.53 -0.19
N ALA A 47 16.13 -14.59 -0.72
CA ALA A 47 16.26 -14.78 -2.16
C ALA A 47 14.90 -14.92 -2.85
N LEU A 48 14.79 -14.43 -4.09
CA LEU A 48 13.55 -14.48 -4.87
C LEU A 48 13.01 -15.91 -5.04
N VAL A 49 13.90 -16.91 -5.07
CA VAL A 49 13.51 -18.32 -5.18
C VAL A 49 12.76 -18.80 -3.95
N ASP A 50 13.18 -18.38 -2.76
CA ASP A 50 12.53 -18.73 -1.49
C ASP A 50 11.24 -17.93 -1.32
N GLN A 51 11.23 -16.65 -1.69
CA GLN A 51 10.02 -15.84 -1.71
C GLN A 51 8.93 -16.48 -2.56
N ARG A 52 9.27 -16.95 -3.77
CA ARG A 52 8.33 -17.64 -4.66
C ARG A 52 7.86 -18.96 -4.07
N ALA A 53 8.77 -19.76 -3.51
CA ALA A 53 8.40 -21.04 -2.91
C ALA A 53 7.40 -20.87 -1.74
N ILE A 54 7.60 -19.86 -0.89
CA ILE A 54 6.64 -19.51 0.17
C ILE A 54 5.30 -19.08 -0.44
N GLN A 55 5.33 -18.26 -1.49
CA GLN A 55 4.12 -17.79 -2.17
C GLN A 55 3.37 -18.92 -2.91
N ASP A 56 4.05 -19.97 -3.35
CA ASP A 56 3.41 -21.13 -3.97
C ASP A 56 2.72 -22.01 -2.90
N LEU A 57 3.30 -22.12 -1.70
CA LEU A 57 2.74 -22.90 -0.59
C LEU A 57 1.57 -22.22 0.10
N TYR A 58 1.69 -20.93 0.39
CA TYR A 58 0.72 -20.18 1.21
C TYR A 58 -0.08 -19.15 0.40
N GLY A 59 0.15 -19.07 -0.91
CA GLY A 59 -0.35 -17.99 -1.73
C GLY A 59 0.54 -16.75 -1.63
N ARG A 60 0.55 -15.95 -2.69
CA ARG A 60 1.13 -14.60 -2.61
C ARG A 60 0.35 -13.85 -1.55
N ARG A 61 1.02 -13.18 -0.60
CA ARG A 61 0.39 -12.12 0.21
C ARG A 61 -0.16 -11.11 -0.78
N GLN A 62 -1.43 -11.29 -1.12
CA GLN A 62 -2.27 -10.18 -1.46
C GLN A 62 -2.25 -9.40 -0.16
N ASN A 63 -1.69 -8.18 -0.16
CA ASN A 63 -2.45 -7.17 0.55
C ASN A 63 -3.81 -7.26 -0.13
N GLU A 64 -4.74 -8.07 0.40
CA GLU A 64 -6.10 -8.04 -0.09
C GLU A 64 -6.42 -6.55 -0.09
N PRO A 65 -6.80 -5.97 -1.25
CA PRO A 65 -7.33 -4.64 -1.18
C PRO A 65 -8.55 -4.81 -0.28
N ALA A 66 -8.53 -4.24 0.93
CA ALA A 66 -9.73 -3.58 1.40
C ALA A 66 -10.20 -2.79 0.17
N GLY A 67 -11.31 -3.25 -0.42
CA GLY A 67 -11.48 -3.36 -1.86
C GLY A 67 -11.33 -2.04 -2.60
N GLU A 68 -11.73 -2.03 -3.86
CA GLU A 68 -12.22 -0.81 -4.48
C GLU A 68 -13.37 -0.12 -3.69
N GLN A 69 -13.66 -0.52 -2.46
CA GLN A 69 -14.59 0.11 -1.54
C GLN A 69 -14.02 1.44 -1.04
N ALA A 70 -14.87 2.45 -1.08
CA ALA A 70 -14.56 3.77 -0.57
C ALA A 70 -15.29 3.90 0.76
N ASP A 71 -14.53 4.01 1.84
CA ASP A 71 -15.08 4.19 3.18
C ASP A 71 -15.30 5.68 3.39
N ILE A 72 -16.55 6.11 3.28
CA ILE A 72 -16.92 7.52 3.49
C ILE A 72 -16.89 7.78 5.00
N LEU A 73 -15.95 8.63 5.41
CA LEU A 73 -15.79 9.01 6.82
C LEU A 73 -16.69 10.20 7.16
N LEU A 74 -16.85 11.14 6.23
CA LEU A 74 -17.75 12.27 6.33
C LEU A 74 -18.11 12.75 4.93
N SER A 75 -19.37 13.10 4.71
CA SER A 75 -19.79 13.78 3.48
C SER A 75 -21.00 14.65 3.75
N ASP A 76 -21.00 15.85 3.16
CA ASP A 76 -22.16 16.73 3.07
C ASP A 76 -22.58 16.91 1.60
N MET A 77 -21.97 16.20 0.66
CA MET A 77 -22.25 16.36 -0.77
C MET A 77 -23.62 15.79 -1.17
N PRO A 78 -24.30 16.35 -2.18
CA PRO A 78 -25.45 15.69 -2.80
C PRO A 78 -25.05 14.35 -3.41
N ILE A 79 -25.95 13.35 -3.36
CA ILE A 79 -25.69 11.96 -3.77
C ILE A 79 -24.98 11.86 -5.13
N ALA A 80 -25.49 12.53 -6.16
CA ALA A 80 -24.89 12.49 -7.49
C ALA A 80 -23.47 13.10 -7.57
N MET A 81 -23.16 14.09 -6.72
CA MET A 81 -21.81 14.67 -6.63
C MET A 81 -20.88 13.74 -5.87
N GLU A 82 -21.34 13.15 -4.78
CA GLU A 82 -20.59 12.17 -3.97
C GLU A 82 -20.20 10.95 -4.79
N GLU A 83 -21.14 10.33 -5.51
CA GLU A 83 -20.88 9.17 -6.37
C GLU A 83 -19.80 9.48 -7.41
N ASN A 84 -19.88 10.66 -8.02
CA ASN A 84 -18.86 11.11 -8.97
C ASN A 84 -17.52 11.40 -8.29
N ALA A 85 -17.52 11.98 -7.09
CA ALA A 85 -16.31 12.20 -6.30
C ALA A 85 -15.58 10.89 -6.03
N ILE A 86 -16.33 9.89 -5.57
CA ILE A 86 -15.85 8.55 -5.28
C ILE A 86 -15.33 7.89 -6.57
N HIS A 87 -16.07 7.98 -7.67
CA HIS A 87 -15.64 7.43 -8.96
C HIS A 87 -14.30 8.02 -9.44
N ILE A 88 -14.17 9.35 -9.39
CA ILE A 88 -12.95 10.06 -9.78
C ILE A 88 -11.79 9.69 -8.86
N ALA A 89 -12.02 9.67 -7.54
CA ALA A 89 -11.01 9.33 -6.54
C ALA A 89 -10.50 7.89 -6.70
N LYS A 90 -11.41 6.91 -6.85
CA LYS A 90 -11.05 5.51 -7.12
C LYS A 90 -10.18 5.38 -8.37
N LYS A 91 -10.56 6.07 -9.47
CA LYS A 91 -9.80 6.04 -10.71
C LYS A 91 -8.41 6.66 -10.55
N ALA A 92 -8.30 7.80 -9.85
CA ALA A 92 -7.03 8.48 -9.61
C ALA A 92 -6.10 7.64 -8.72
N VAL A 93 -6.60 7.11 -7.61
CA VAL A 93 -5.83 6.23 -6.69
C VAL A 93 -5.37 4.95 -7.40
N LYS A 94 -6.22 4.35 -8.24
CA LYS A 94 -5.86 3.16 -9.02
C LYS A 94 -4.74 3.44 -10.03
N LYS A 95 -4.78 4.60 -10.68
CA LYS A 95 -3.79 5.01 -11.69
C LYS A 95 -2.47 5.46 -11.08
N HIS A 96 -2.51 6.12 -9.93
CA HIS A 96 -1.38 6.78 -9.28
C HIS A 96 -1.19 6.31 -7.83
N PHE A 97 -1.12 4.99 -7.61
CA PHE A 97 -1.17 4.39 -6.26
C PHE A 97 -0.07 4.87 -5.29
N ASN A 98 1.12 5.22 -5.81
CA ASN A 98 2.28 5.63 -5.01
C ASN A 98 2.55 7.15 -5.02
N ASP A 99 1.70 7.96 -5.65
CA ASP A 99 1.94 9.40 -5.78
C ASP A 99 0.72 10.22 -5.35
N ALA A 100 0.69 10.55 -4.05
CA ALA A 100 -0.40 11.33 -3.44
C ALA A 100 -0.55 12.72 -4.07
N TYR A 101 0.56 13.33 -4.52
CA TYR A 101 0.53 14.65 -5.15
C TYR A 101 -0.22 14.60 -6.48
N ILE A 102 0.08 13.60 -7.33
CA ILE A 102 -0.63 13.43 -8.61
C ILE A 102 -2.11 13.10 -8.38
N VAL A 103 -2.42 12.23 -7.40
CA VAL A 103 -3.82 11.92 -7.04
C VAL A 103 -4.58 13.19 -6.64
N ALA A 104 -4.03 13.99 -5.72
CA ALA A 104 -4.65 15.23 -5.26
C ALA A 104 -4.88 16.21 -6.41
N LYS A 105 -3.85 16.41 -7.25
CA LYS A 105 -3.89 17.29 -8.41
C LYS A 105 -4.94 16.87 -9.43
N GLU A 106 -5.04 15.57 -9.74
CA GLU A 106 -6.01 15.05 -10.70
C GLU A 106 -7.45 15.20 -10.21
N ILE A 107 -7.71 14.86 -8.94
CA ILE A 107 -9.04 14.99 -8.32
C ILE A 107 -9.47 16.46 -8.32
N LYS A 108 -8.60 17.36 -7.82
CA LYS A 108 -8.87 18.80 -7.78
C LYS A 108 -9.20 19.34 -9.18
N ARG A 109 -8.35 19.04 -10.17
CA ARG A 109 -8.54 19.51 -11.56
C ARG A 109 -9.89 19.07 -12.12
N LYS A 110 -10.25 17.79 -11.99
CA LYS A 110 -11.53 17.27 -12.49
C LYS A 110 -12.73 17.89 -11.80
N PHE A 111 -12.62 18.19 -10.50
CA PHE A 111 -13.69 18.85 -9.75
C PHE A 111 -13.83 20.32 -10.12
N ASP A 112 -12.73 21.05 -10.27
CA ASP A 112 -12.74 22.43 -10.76
C ASP A 112 -13.36 22.52 -12.16
N GLU A 113 -13.03 21.59 -13.07
CA GLU A 113 -13.58 21.53 -14.43
C GLU A 113 -15.09 21.26 -14.45
N ARG A 114 -15.60 20.41 -13.54
CA ARG A 114 -17.01 20.00 -13.55
C ARG A 114 -17.92 20.87 -12.68
N TYR A 115 -17.42 21.39 -11.57
CA TYR A 115 -18.22 22.06 -10.53
C TYR A 115 -17.72 23.49 -10.21
N GLY A 116 -16.88 24.05 -11.08
CA GLY A 116 -16.33 25.40 -10.93
C GLY A 116 -15.12 25.46 -10.00
N SER A 117 -14.25 26.44 -10.24
CA SER A 117 -12.96 26.60 -9.57
C SER A 117 -13.06 26.82 -8.06
N GLY A 118 -11.97 26.53 -7.34
CA GLY A 118 -11.85 26.76 -5.90
C GLY A 118 -11.96 25.50 -5.04
N TRP A 119 -11.88 24.32 -5.65
CA TRP A 119 -11.75 23.07 -4.91
C TRP A 119 -10.33 22.90 -4.36
N HIS A 120 -10.26 22.29 -3.19
CA HIS A 120 -9.03 21.89 -2.52
C HIS A 120 -9.08 20.39 -2.28
N CYS A 121 -7.96 19.71 -2.48
CA CYS A 121 -7.84 18.28 -2.29
C CYS A 121 -6.57 17.98 -1.50
N VAL A 122 -6.72 17.25 -0.41
CA VAL A 122 -5.62 16.77 0.45
C VAL A 122 -5.63 15.25 0.42
N VAL A 123 -4.48 14.65 0.18
CA VAL A 123 -4.30 13.19 0.10
C VAL A 123 -3.12 12.79 0.96
N GLY A 124 -3.30 11.77 1.79
CA GLY A 124 -2.26 11.26 2.66
C GLY A 124 -2.63 9.92 3.28
N SER A 125 -1.66 9.21 3.86
CA SER A 125 -1.90 7.87 4.41
C SER A 125 -2.83 7.88 5.61
N ASN A 126 -2.64 8.86 6.51
CA ASN A 126 -3.49 9.08 7.67
C ASN A 126 -3.34 10.52 8.14
N PHE A 127 -4.45 11.24 8.29
CA PHE A 127 -4.45 12.59 8.85
C PHE A 127 -5.81 12.87 9.47
N ALA A 128 -5.84 13.74 10.47
CA ALA A 128 -7.07 14.34 10.97
C ALA A 128 -7.19 15.77 10.42
N SER A 129 -8.41 16.26 10.22
CA SER A 129 -8.67 17.61 9.75
C SER A 129 -9.86 18.21 10.48
N TYR A 130 -9.74 19.48 10.86
CA TYR A 130 -10.85 20.28 11.39
C TYR A 130 -10.91 21.57 10.57
N ILE A 131 -11.81 21.61 9.59
CA ILE A 131 -11.91 22.70 8.62
C ILE A 131 -13.35 23.18 8.50
N THR A 132 -13.51 24.48 8.25
CA THR A 132 -14.80 25.06 7.89
C THR A 132 -14.91 25.08 6.36
N SER A 133 -15.78 24.23 5.82
CA SER A 133 -16.05 24.13 4.39
C SER A 133 -17.40 24.74 4.04
N LYS A 134 -17.55 25.14 2.77
CA LYS A 134 -18.86 25.51 2.23
C LYS A 134 -19.83 24.33 2.35
N THR A 135 -21.07 24.61 2.76
CA THR A 135 -22.14 23.60 2.82
C THR A 135 -22.29 22.90 1.48
N LYS A 136 -22.52 21.59 1.49
CA LYS A 136 -22.68 20.73 0.32
C LYS A 136 -21.42 20.47 -0.52
N HIS A 137 -20.25 20.89 -0.04
CA HIS A 137 -18.98 20.79 -0.77
C HIS A 137 -17.88 20.22 0.13
N HIS A 138 -18.18 19.15 0.88
CA HIS A 138 -17.22 18.49 1.77
C HIS A 138 -17.32 16.97 1.63
N LEU A 139 -16.19 16.33 1.38
CA LEU A 139 -16.04 14.88 1.38
C LEU A 139 -14.72 14.48 2.03
N TYR A 140 -14.80 13.59 3.01
CA TYR A 140 -13.67 12.87 3.58
C TYR A 140 -13.88 11.37 3.40
N VAL A 141 -13.02 10.75 2.61
CA VAL A 141 -13.15 9.36 2.18
C VAL A 141 -11.81 8.65 2.26
N LYS A 142 -11.83 7.37 2.64
CA LYS A 142 -10.67 6.51 2.61
C LYS A 142 -10.81 5.48 1.50
N ILE A 143 -9.78 5.36 0.67
CA ILE A 143 -9.71 4.39 -0.43
C ILE A 143 -8.37 3.67 -0.30
N ARG A 144 -8.41 2.37 0.01
CA ARG A 144 -7.22 1.57 0.35
C ARG A 144 -6.46 2.20 1.53
N ASN A 145 -5.20 2.57 1.33
CA ASN A 145 -4.36 3.22 2.33
C ASN A 145 -4.23 4.74 2.11
N GLN A 146 -5.15 5.37 1.36
CA GLN A 146 -5.15 6.80 1.11
C GLN A 146 -6.42 7.44 1.67
N CYS A 147 -6.25 8.35 2.62
CA CYS A 147 -7.27 9.26 3.09
C CYS A 147 -7.32 10.47 2.13
N ILE A 148 -8.51 10.86 1.71
CA ILE A 148 -8.75 11.92 0.73
C ILE A 148 -9.78 12.90 1.31
N LEU A 149 -9.40 14.16 1.45
CA LEU A 149 -10.27 15.25 1.84
C LEU A 149 -10.45 16.20 0.65
N LEU A 150 -11.67 16.32 0.15
CA LEU A 150 -12.05 17.16 -0.99
C LEU A 150 -13.10 18.17 -0.54
N PHE A 151 -12.81 19.46 -0.67
CA PHE A 151 -13.71 20.50 -0.20
C PHE A 151 -13.57 21.85 -0.93
N LYS A 152 -14.57 22.72 -0.77
CA LYS A 152 -14.44 24.16 -1.03
C LYS A 152 -14.36 24.92 0.29
N ALA A 153 -13.45 25.89 0.39
CA ALA A 153 -13.38 26.78 1.55
C ALA A 153 -14.69 27.55 1.71
N ALA A 154 -15.09 27.81 2.95
CA ALA A 154 -16.17 28.75 3.23
C ALA A 154 -15.74 30.17 2.85
N ASP A 155 -16.70 30.95 2.35
CA ASP A 155 -16.54 32.37 2.03
C ASP A 155 -16.47 33.22 3.32
#